data_AF-A0A1Z8PW90-F1
#
_entry.id   AF-A0A1Z8PW90-F1
#
_cell.length_a   1.000
_cell.length_b   1.000
_cell.length_c   1.000
_cell.angle_alpha   90.00
_cell.angle_beta   90.00
_cell.angle_gamma   90.00
#
_symmetry.space_group_name_H-M   'P 1'
#
loop_
_entity.id
_entity.type
_entity.pdbx_description
1 polymer ?
#
loop_
_entity_poly.entity_id
_entity_poly.type
_entity_poly.pdbx_seq_one_letter_code
_entity_poly.pdbx_strand_id
1 'polypeptide(L)'
;MRRLITLSLASTLLAVSLSSPAQSAYFTGKYLLQVCSTNENGKERAPGSHIACQAYLAGLIDYYKAVVAMGTEPAVLFCIPEGEGLTKVQQTVVRYLSENSAEQKSFVAAPSAAIALSSAYPCKAVEKAPVILEGGGTSAVQKRLNMRSDK
;
A
#
# COMPACT_ATOMS: atom_id res chain seq x y z
N MET A 1 49.36 32.36 42.86
CA MET A 1 49.87 31.18 42.11
C MET A 1 49.03 29.96 42.47
N ARG A 2 48.55 29.22 41.45
CA ARG A 2 47.77 27.95 41.50
C ARG A 2 46.32 28.17 42.01
N ARG A 3 45.26 27.82 41.28
CA ARG A 3 45.02 26.53 40.61
C ARG A 3 44.15 26.72 39.35
N LEU A 4 44.79 26.67 38.18
CA LEU A 4 44.22 26.05 36.98
C LEU A 4 44.33 24.53 37.16
N ILE A 5 43.54 23.76 36.41
CA ILE A 5 43.42 22.28 36.38
C ILE A 5 42.21 21.77 37.17
N THR A 6 41.04 21.76 36.53
CA THR A 6 40.03 20.68 36.55
C THR A 6 39.08 20.85 35.35
N LEU A 7 39.64 21.01 34.15
CA LEU A 7 38.92 20.75 32.90
C LEU A 7 39.38 19.38 32.38
N SER A 8 38.44 18.47 32.13
CA SER A 8 38.59 17.12 31.56
C SER A 8 38.24 15.99 32.52
N LEU A 9 36.95 15.88 32.88
CA LEU A 9 36.36 14.55 33.05
C LEU A 9 35.03 14.49 32.30
N ALA A 10 35.08 13.79 31.17
CA ALA A 10 34.03 12.89 30.71
C ALA A 10 32.76 13.51 30.07
N SER A 11 32.96 14.19 28.94
CA SER A 11 32.01 14.32 27.83
C SER A 11 31.64 12.98 27.15
N THR A 12 31.50 11.87 27.89
CA THR A 12 31.26 10.51 27.36
C THR A 12 29.86 9.97 27.67
N LEU A 13 28.85 10.83 27.88
CA LEU A 13 27.46 10.42 28.12
C LEU A 13 26.48 10.75 26.97
N LEU A 14 26.96 11.16 25.79
CA LEU A 14 26.10 11.67 24.70
C LEU A 14 26.08 10.81 23.42
N ALA A 15 26.30 9.50 23.51
CA ALA A 15 26.31 8.61 22.33
C ALA A 15 25.58 7.28 22.52
N VAL A 16 24.60 7.19 23.44
CA VAL A 16 23.57 6.13 23.34
C VAL A 16 22.54 6.62 22.34
N SER A 17 22.91 6.61 21.07
CA SER A 17 21.97 6.71 19.96
C SER A 17 20.99 5.55 20.12
N LEU A 18 19.72 5.84 20.43
CA LEU A 18 18.65 4.86 20.38
C LEU A 18 18.57 4.35 18.94
N SER A 19 19.25 3.25 18.64
CA SER A 19 19.05 2.47 17.42
C SER A 19 17.62 1.94 17.45
N SER A 20 16.68 2.77 17.00
CA SER A 20 15.32 2.31 16.74
C SER A 20 15.43 1.21 15.68
N PRO A 21 14.77 0.05 15.86
CA PRO A 21 14.78 -0.98 14.84
C PRO A 21 14.26 -0.36 13.54
N ALA A 22 15.04 -0.45 12.47
CA ALA A 22 14.63 0.05 11.17
C ALA A 22 13.38 -0.73 10.74
N GLN A 23 12.22 -0.09 10.88
CA GLN A 23 10.96 -0.63 10.38
C GLN A 23 10.93 -0.36 8.88
N SER A 24 10.59 -1.39 8.11
CA SER A 24 10.41 -1.26 6.67
C SER A 24 9.36 -0.18 6.37
N ALA A 25 9.60 0.64 5.35
CA ALA A 25 8.63 1.62 4.85
C ALA A 25 7.45 0.96 4.10
N TYR A 26 7.41 -0.38 4.03
CA TYR A 26 6.36 -1.15 3.38
C TYR A 26 5.97 -2.37 4.22
N PHE A 27 4.73 -2.83 4.02
CA PHE A 27 4.26 -4.10 4.57
C PHE A 27 4.69 -5.27 3.69
N THR A 28 4.93 -6.42 4.30
CA THR A 28 5.09 -7.70 3.58
C THR A 28 3.76 -8.42 3.48
N GLY A 29 3.64 -9.39 2.56
CA GLY A 29 2.45 -10.24 2.47
C GLY A 29 2.17 -10.99 3.77
N LYS A 30 3.21 -11.43 4.50
CA LYS A 30 3.06 -12.03 5.84
C LYS A 30 2.41 -11.05 6.83
N TYR A 31 2.90 -9.82 6.88
CA TYR A 31 2.36 -8.81 7.79
C TYR A 31 0.94 -8.41 7.40
N LEU A 32 0.66 -8.25 6.10
CA LEU A 32 -0.68 -7.98 5.60
C LEU A 32 -1.65 -9.11 5.99
N LEU A 33 -1.25 -10.38 5.78
CA LEU A 33 -2.05 -11.53 6.20
C LEU A 33 -2.29 -11.52 7.72
N GLN A 34 -1.30 -11.18 8.53
CA GLN A 34 -1.45 -11.07 9.98
C GLN A 34 -2.46 -9.99 10.37
N VAL A 35 -2.37 -8.80 9.81
CA VAL A 35 -3.24 -7.64 10.15
C VAL A 35 -4.67 -7.87 9.65
N CYS A 36 -4.83 -8.47 8.47
CA CYS A 36 -6.12 -8.72 7.84
C CYS A 36 -6.86 -9.96 8.36
N SER A 37 -6.18 -10.88 9.03
CA SER A 37 -6.79 -12.13 9.50
C SER A 37 -7.33 -12.00 10.92
N THR A 38 -8.28 -12.87 11.25
CA THR A 38 -8.73 -13.12 12.61
C THR A 38 -7.96 -14.28 13.25
N ASN A 39 -8.02 -14.37 14.58
CA ASN A 39 -7.58 -15.55 15.31
C ASN A 39 -8.66 -16.65 15.25
N GLU A 40 -8.38 -17.79 15.90
CA GLU A 40 -9.26 -18.96 15.94
C GLU A 40 -10.64 -18.67 16.56
N ASN A 41 -10.73 -17.62 17.39
CA ASN A 41 -11.98 -17.18 18.03
C ASN A 41 -12.73 -16.12 17.19
N GLY A 42 -12.31 -15.88 15.95
CA GLY A 42 -12.91 -14.87 15.07
C GLY A 42 -12.62 -13.42 15.47
N LYS A 43 -11.71 -13.18 16.42
CA LYS A 43 -11.31 -11.83 16.85
C LYS A 43 -10.12 -11.32 16.04
N GLU A 44 -9.96 -10.01 15.96
CA GLU A 44 -8.76 -9.40 15.41
C GLU A 44 -7.49 -9.96 16.08
N ARG A 45 -6.42 -10.13 15.31
CA ARG A 45 -5.13 -10.62 15.85
C ARG A 45 -4.40 -9.54 16.66
N ALA A 46 -4.68 -8.27 16.40
CA ALA A 46 -4.27 -7.15 17.21
C ALA A 46 -5.43 -6.12 17.27
N PRO A 47 -5.59 -5.37 18.37
CA PRO A 47 -6.64 -4.35 18.46
C PRO A 47 -6.57 -3.36 17.29
N GLY A 48 -7.69 -3.20 16.58
CA GLY A 48 -7.82 -2.30 15.43
C GLY A 48 -7.22 -2.84 14.13
N SER A 49 -6.74 -4.09 14.10
CA SER A 49 -6.09 -4.64 12.91
C SER A 49 -7.04 -4.79 11.72
N HIS A 50 -8.34 -5.00 11.96
CA HIS A 50 -9.33 -5.07 10.88
C HIS A 50 -9.46 -3.73 10.17
N ILE A 51 -9.64 -2.64 10.93
CA ILE A 51 -9.74 -1.29 10.36
C ILE A 51 -8.43 -0.91 9.66
N ALA A 52 -7.28 -1.23 10.25
CA ALA A 52 -5.97 -0.98 9.64
C ALA A 52 -5.80 -1.74 8.31
N CYS A 53 -6.23 -3.01 8.25
CA CYS A 53 -6.24 -3.77 7.00
C CYS A 53 -7.14 -3.11 5.94
N GLN A 54 -8.38 -2.77 6.32
CA GLN A 54 -9.33 -2.17 5.37
C GLN A 54 -8.84 -0.82 4.85
N ALA A 55 -8.23 0.00 5.69
CA ALA A 55 -7.62 1.26 5.28
C ALA A 55 -6.45 1.05 4.31
N TYR A 56 -5.59 0.05 4.56
CA TYR A 56 -4.51 -0.32 3.65
C TYR A 56 -5.04 -0.75 2.28
N LEU A 57 -6.05 -1.62 2.26
CA LEU A 57 -6.66 -2.10 1.01
C LEU A 57 -7.41 -1.00 0.26
N ALA A 58 -8.13 -0.12 0.97
CA ALA A 58 -8.79 1.04 0.37
C ALA A 58 -7.76 1.97 -0.29
N GLY A 59 -6.68 2.32 0.42
CA GLY A 59 -5.62 3.16 -0.14
C GLY A 59 -4.94 2.54 -1.37
N LEU A 60 -4.73 1.22 -1.37
CA LEU A 60 -4.24 0.50 -2.54
C LEU A 60 -5.20 0.61 -3.72
N ILE A 61 -6.50 0.35 -3.49
CA ILE A 61 -7.53 0.41 -4.54
C ILE A 61 -7.63 1.82 -5.13
N ASP A 62 -7.64 2.84 -4.28
CA ASP A 62 -7.72 4.24 -4.69
C ASP A 62 -6.49 4.66 -5.49
N TYR A 63 -5.29 4.23 -5.07
CA TYR A 63 -4.06 4.46 -5.81
C TYR A 63 -4.13 3.82 -7.21
N TYR A 64 -4.57 2.55 -7.32
CA TYR A 64 -4.70 1.88 -8.61
C TYR A 64 -5.72 2.58 -9.53
N LYS A 65 -6.87 2.99 -8.99
CA LYS A 65 -7.86 3.79 -9.73
C LYS A 65 -7.27 5.10 -10.24
N ALA A 66 -6.52 5.81 -9.40
CA ALA A 66 -5.88 7.07 -9.78
C ALA A 66 -4.84 6.88 -10.90
N VAL A 67 -3.99 5.86 -10.78
CA VAL A 67 -2.95 5.54 -11.78
C VAL A 67 -3.58 5.19 -13.14
N VAL A 68 -4.63 4.36 -13.15
CA VAL A 68 -5.36 4.02 -14.37
C VAL A 68 -6.05 5.25 -14.97
N ALA A 69 -6.65 6.12 -14.15
CA ALA A 69 -7.29 7.35 -14.61
C ALA A 69 -6.29 8.36 -15.23
N MET A 70 -5.00 8.27 -14.87
CA MET A 70 -3.92 9.04 -15.50
C MET A 70 -3.41 8.41 -16.81
N GLY A 71 -4.01 7.32 -17.27
CA GLY A 71 -3.62 6.61 -18.50
C GLY A 71 -2.40 5.69 -18.32
N THR A 72 -2.01 5.39 -17.08
CA THR A 72 -0.94 4.43 -16.79
C THR A 72 -1.53 3.05 -16.54
N GLU A 73 -1.06 2.04 -17.26
CA GLU A 73 -1.48 0.67 -17.08
C GLU A 73 -0.54 -0.05 -16.09
N PRO A 74 -1.01 -0.40 -14.88
CA PRO A 74 -0.22 -1.19 -13.95
C PRO A 74 -0.03 -2.62 -14.49
N ALA A 75 1.09 -3.25 -14.13
CA ALA A 75 1.40 -4.62 -14.55
C ALA A 75 0.37 -5.68 -14.11
N VAL A 76 -0.43 -5.37 -13.08
CA VAL A 76 -1.52 -6.21 -12.58
C VAL A 76 -2.77 -5.35 -12.54
N LEU A 77 -3.82 -5.76 -13.25
CA LEU A 77 -5.12 -5.08 -13.30
C LEU A 77 -6.17 -5.88 -12.53
N PHE A 78 -7.04 -5.17 -11.82
CA PHE A 78 -8.21 -5.74 -11.15
C PHE A 78 -9.37 -4.76 -11.22
N CYS A 79 -10.59 -5.29 -11.32
CA CYS A 79 -11.81 -4.52 -11.52
C CYS A 79 -12.85 -4.89 -10.46
N ILE A 80 -12.75 -4.25 -9.29
CA ILE A 80 -13.69 -4.44 -8.19
C ILE A 80 -15.06 -3.84 -8.59
N PRO A 81 -16.17 -4.61 -8.52
CA PRO A 81 -17.50 -4.10 -8.81
C PRO A 81 -17.90 -2.92 -7.92
N GLU A 82 -18.76 -2.03 -8.45
CA GLU A 82 -19.36 -0.98 -7.63
C GLU A 82 -20.16 -1.59 -6.48
N GLY A 83 -20.04 -0.99 -5.28
CA GLY A 83 -20.71 -1.46 -4.07
C GLY A 83 -20.05 -2.66 -3.37
N GLU A 84 -18.95 -3.20 -3.90
CA GLU A 84 -18.21 -4.26 -3.19
C GLU A 84 -17.65 -3.74 -1.85
N GLY A 85 -18.01 -4.41 -0.75
CA GLY A 85 -17.64 -3.98 0.59
C GLY A 85 -16.20 -4.34 0.95
N LEU A 86 -15.52 -3.47 1.72
CA LEU A 86 -14.14 -3.71 2.17
C LEU A 86 -13.97 -4.99 2.98
N THR A 87 -15.02 -5.47 3.67
CA THR A 87 -15.00 -6.76 4.35
C THR A 87 -14.80 -7.93 3.38
N LYS A 88 -15.50 -7.92 2.24
CA LYS A 88 -15.37 -8.98 1.22
C LYS A 88 -14.06 -8.88 0.46
N VAL A 89 -13.60 -7.66 0.18
CA VAL A 89 -12.24 -7.41 -0.36
C VAL A 89 -11.18 -7.97 0.58
N GLN A 90 -11.26 -7.68 1.89
CA GLN A 90 -10.34 -8.20 2.89
C GLN A 90 -10.35 -9.73 2.95
N GLN A 91 -11.53 -10.36 3.01
CA GLN A 91 -11.64 -11.83 3.01
C GLN A 91 -11.02 -12.45 1.76
N THR A 92 -11.21 -11.81 0.60
CA THR A 92 -10.62 -12.23 -0.67
C THR A 92 -9.09 -12.23 -0.60
N VAL A 93 -8.51 -11.14 -0.11
CA VAL A 93 -7.05 -10.99 0.04
C VAL A 93 -6.51 -11.99 1.06
N VAL A 94 -7.16 -12.16 2.22
CA VAL A 94 -6.75 -13.13 3.24
C VAL A 94 -6.73 -14.54 2.69
N ARG A 95 -7.78 -14.95 1.97
CA ARG A 95 -7.86 -16.28 1.35
C ARG A 95 -6.68 -16.52 0.41
N TYR A 96 -6.45 -15.59 -0.53
CA TYR A 96 -5.35 -15.72 -1.49
C TYR A 96 -3.98 -15.78 -0.82
N LEU A 97 -3.70 -14.87 0.13
CA LEU A 97 -2.40 -14.84 0.83
C LEU A 97 -2.18 -16.09 1.68
N SER A 98 -3.25 -16.67 2.24
CA SER A 98 -3.18 -17.92 2.99
C SER A 98 -2.85 -19.10 2.06
N GLU A 99 -3.55 -19.21 0.94
CA GLU A 99 -3.36 -20.28 -0.05
C GLU A 99 -2.00 -20.20 -0.75
N ASN A 100 -1.45 -19.00 -0.92
CA ASN A 100 -0.18 -18.74 -1.62
C ASN A 100 0.95 -18.28 -0.69
N SER A 101 0.86 -18.63 0.60
CA SER A 101 1.76 -18.10 1.65
C SER A 101 3.24 -18.36 1.38
N ALA A 102 3.60 -19.49 0.75
CA ALA A 102 4.99 -19.84 0.45
C ALA A 102 5.69 -18.76 -0.39
N GLU A 103 5.01 -18.24 -1.41
CA GLU A 103 5.50 -17.20 -2.32
C GLU A 103 5.26 -15.80 -1.75
N GLN A 104 4.07 -15.57 -1.20
CA GLN A 104 3.62 -14.22 -0.86
C GLN A 104 4.16 -13.70 0.49
N LYS A 105 4.58 -14.58 1.41
CA LYS A 105 4.96 -14.17 2.78
C LYS A 105 6.07 -13.10 2.83
N SER A 106 7.05 -13.21 1.95
CA SER A 106 8.22 -12.31 1.90
C SER A 106 8.07 -11.19 0.87
N PHE A 107 7.03 -11.26 0.03
CA PHE A 107 6.79 -10.27 -1.02
C PHE A 107 6.19 -8.99 -0.44
N VAL A 108 6.27 -7.88 -1.19
CA VAL A 108 5.66 -6.61 -0.77
C VAL A 108 4.15 -6.75 -0.78
N ALA A 109 3.49 -6.25 0.26
CA ALA A 109 2.05 -6.41 0.47
C ALA A 109 1.18 -5.83 -0.65
N ALA A 110 1.56 -4.66 -1.19
CA ALA A 110 0.81 -3.99 -2.25
C ALA A 110 0.65 -4.84 -3.51
N PRO A 111 1.73 -5.35 -4.14
CA PRO A 111 1.59 -6.24 -5.29
C PRO A 111 0.97 -7.60 -4.92
N SER A 112 1.24 -8.16 -3.72
CA SER A 112 0.54 -9.39 -3.28
C SER A 112 -0.98 -9.22 -3.22
N ALA A 113 -1.45 -8.09 -2.67
CA ALA A 113 -2.87 -7.76 -2.63
C ALA A 113 -3.43 -7.47 -4.02
N ALA A 114 -2.69 -6.77 -4.88
CA ALA A 114 -3.11 -6.54 -6.27
C ALA A 114 -3.28 -7.85 -7.05
N ILE A 115 -2.38 -8.82 -6.88
CA ILE A 115 -2.49 -10.15 -7.50
C ILE A 115 -3.71 -10.91 -6.94
N ALA A 116 -3.90 -10.87 -5.61
CA ALA A 116 -5.09 -11.45 -4.98
C ALA A 116 -6.40 -10.89 -5.56
N LEU A 117 -6.46 -9.57 -5.72
CA LEU A 117 -7.61 -8.88 -6.29
C LEU A 117 -7.77 -9.16 -7.78
N SER A 118 -6.68 -9.25 -8.54
CA SER A 118 -6.72 -9.58 -9.97
C SER A 118 -7.25 -11.00 -10.20
N SER A 119 -6.83 -11.95 -9.36
CA SER A 119 -7.32 -13.33 -9.40
C SER A 119 -8.83 -13.44 -9.11
N ALA A 120 -9.35 -12.61 -8.20
CA ALA A 120 -10.76 -12.65 -7.80
C ALA A 120 -11.68 -11.73 -8.64
N TYR A 121 -11.13 -10.63 -9.13
CA TYR A 121 -11.83 -9.57 -9.86
C TYR A 121 -11.11 -9.26 -11.19
N PRO A 122 -11.03 -10.24 -12.11
CA PRO A 122 -10.41 -10.00 -13.40
C PRO A 122 -11.19 -8.92 -14.15
N CYS A 123 -10.47 -7.95 -14.71
CA CYS A 123 -11.08 -6.99 -15.62
C CYS A 123 -11.56 -7.70 -16.87
N LYS A 124 -12.83 -7.50 -17.26
CA LYS A 124 -13.29 -7.93 -18.57
C LYS A 124 -12.46 -7.20 -19.62
N ALA A 125 -12.00 -7.93 -20.63
CA ALA A 125 -11.44 -7.30 -21.81
C ALA A 125 -12.49 -6.33 -22.35
N VAL A 126 -12.18 -5.03 -22.32
CA VAL A 126 -12.94 -4.07 -23.07
C VAL A 126 -12.62 -4.42 -24.53
N GLU A 127 -13.56 -5.04 -25.25
CA GLU A 127 -13.50 -5.04 -26.71
C GLU A 127 -13.20 -3.60 -27.09
N LYS A 128 -12.07 -3.38 -27.77
CA LYS A 128 -11.68 -2.05 -28.22
C LYS A 128 -12.78 -1.53 -29.14
N ALA A 129 -13.83 -0.92 -28.58
CA ALA A 129 -14.61 0.05 -29.29
C ALA A 129 -13.57 1.01 -29.87
N PRO A 130 -13.59 1.29 -31.18
CA PRO A 130 -12.65 2.22 -31.75
C PRO A 130 -12.79 3.48 -30.91
N VAL A 131 -11.70 3.84 -30.24
CA VAL A 131 -11.57 5.17 -29.67
C VAL A 131 -11.61 6.06 -30.90
N ILE A 132 -12.80 6.54 -31.24
CA ILE A 132 -12.96 7.69 -32.10
C ILE A 132 -12.30 8.81 -31.28
N LEU A 133 -11.00 8.98 -31.48
CA LEU A 133 -10.23 10.13 -31.05
C LEU A 133 -10.66 11.33 -31.91
N GLU A 134 -11.95 11.67 -31.89
CA GLU A 134 -12.40 13.00 -32.29
C GLU A 134 -12.46 13.84 -31.03
N GLY A 135 -11.38 14.58 -30.81
CA GLY A 135 -11.25 15.54 -29.73
C GLY A 135 -10.18 15.12 -28.74
N GLY A 136 -8.95 15.58 -28.99
CA GLY A 136 -7.83 15.48 -28.06
C GLY A 136 -8.17 16.07 -26.69
N GLY A 137 -8.63 15.21 -25.79
CA GLY A 137 -8.78 15.51 -24.38
C GLY A 137 -7.48 15.18 -23.67
N THR A 138 -6.52 16.11 -23.72
CA THR A 138 -5.55 16.20 -22.63
C THR A 138 -6.36 16.22 -21.34
N SER A 139 -6.18 15.18 -20.52
CA SER A 139 -6.86 15.03 -19.22
C SER A 139 -6.91 16.39 -18.54
N ALA A 140 -8.09 16.85 -18.12
CA ALA A 140 -8.28 18.14 -17.45
C ALA A 140 -7.35 18.32 -16.23
N VAL A 141 -6.75 17.23 -15.75
CA VAL A 141 -5.69 17.17 -14.74
C VAL A 141 -4.33 17.62 -15.32
N GLN A 142 -3.90 17.11 -16.48
CA GLN A 142 -2.65 17.51 -17.14
C GLN A 142 -2.66 18.99 -17.53
N LYS A 143 -3.81 19.49 -18.03
CA LYS A 143 -3.96 20.91 -18.36
C LYS A 143 -3.85 21.81 -17.11
N ARG A 144 -4.34 21.36 -15.95
CA ARG A 144 -4.19 22.09 -14.68
C ARG A 144 -2.76 22.02 -14.11
N LEU A 145 -2.06 20.91 -14.30
CA LEU A 145 -0.67 20.76 -13.85
C LEU A 145 0.28 21.65 -14.66
N ASN A 146 0.10 21.74 -15.98
CA ASN A 146 0.92 22.61 -16.82
C ASN A 146 0.67 24.11 -16.50
N MET A 147 -0.57 24.52 -16.22
CA MET A 147 -0.88 25.92 -15.83
C MET A 147 -0.31 26.34 -14.47
N ARG A 148 0.17 25.41 -13.63
CA ARG A 148 0.76 25.70 -12.32
C ARG A 148 2.28 25.81 -12.35
N SER A 149 2.92 25.35 -13.42
CA SER A 149 4.37 25.43 -13.61
C SER A 149 4.84 26.76 -14.22
N ASP A 150 3.91 27.56 -14.75
CA ASP A 150 4.17 28.87 -15.39
C ASP A 150 3.88 30.08 -14.46
N LYS A 151 3.86 29.88 -13.14
CA LYS A 151 3.80 30.95 -12.13
C LYS A 151 4.98 30.86 -11.19
#